data_AF-A0A9Q6Z737-F1
#
_entry.id   AF-A0A9Q6Z737-F1
#
_cell.length_a   1.000
_cell.length_b   1.000
_cell.length_c   1.000
_cell.angle_alpha   90.00
_cell.angle_beta   90.00
_cell.angle_gamma   90.00
#
_symmetry.space_group_name_H-M   'P 1'
#
loop_
_entity.id
_entity.type
_entity.pdbx_description
1 polymer ?
#
loop_
_entity_poly.entity_id
_entity_poly.type
_entity_poly.pdbx_seq_one_letter_code
_entity_poly.pdbx_strand_id
1 'polypeptide(L)' 'MRDIFWIIVILLLLGWGVGYFAFGQVIGELIHILLVVALIMLVVRLVQGTKRNV' A
#
# COMPACT_ATOMS: atom_id res chain seq x y z
N MET A 1 16.44 -7.20 6.04
CA MET A 1 15.98 -5.82 5.69
C MET A 1 14.99 -5.82 4.53
N ARG A 2 15.19 -6.64 3.50
CA ARG A 2 14.24 -6.85 2.38
C ARG A 2 12.93 -7.52 2.83
N ASP A 3 12.98 -8.24 3.94
CA ASP A 3 11.89 -9.05 4.50
C ASP A 3 10.80 -8.16 5.11
N ILE A 4 11.19 -7.07 5.79
CA ILE A 4 10.26 -6.07 6.34
C ILE A 4 9.52 -5.35 5.22
N PHE A 5 10.23 -5.00 4.14
CA PHE A 5 9.61 -4.39 2.97
C PHE A 5 8.55 -5.31 2.34
N TRP A 6 8.89 -6.60 2.16
CA TRP A 6 7.95 -7.59 1.64
C TRP A 6 6.74 -7.82 2.57
N ILE A 7 6.96 -7.85 3.88
CA ILE A 7 5.88 -7.95 4.87
C ILE A 7 4.92 -6.78 4.76
N ILE A 8 5.44 -5.55 4.66
CA ILE A 8 4.61 -4.35 4.53
C ILE A 8 3.78 -4.40 3.24
N VAL A 9 4.39 -4.79 2.12
CA VAL A 9 3.69 -4.93 0.83
C VAL A 9 2.57 -5.97 0.92
N ILE A 10 2.85 -7.14 1.50
CA ILE A 10 1.86 -8.21 1.66
C ILE A 10 0.72 -7.78 2.58
N LEU A 11 1.03 -7.12 3.70
CA LEU A 11 0.04 -6.64 4.66
C LEU A 11 -0.87 -5.57 4.04
N LEU A 12 -0.30 -4.70 3.19
CA LEU A 12 -1.06 -3.68 2.46
C LEU A 12 -2.04 -4.33 1.47
N LEU A 13 -1.61 -5.35 0.74
CA LEU A 13 -2.43 -6.07 -0.25
C LEU A 13 -3.54 -6.90 0.42
N LEU A 14 -3.22 -7.62 1.50
CA LEU A 14 -4.18 -8.43 2.25
C LEU A 14 -5.19 -7.54 3.00
N GLY A 15 -4.71 -6.51 3.69
CA GLY A 15 -5.58 -5.54 4.37
C GLY A 15 -6.51 -4.80 3.42
N TRP A 16 -6.04 -4.49 2.20
CA TRP A 16 -6.87 -3.93 1.14
C TRP A 16 -7.94 -4.91 0.66
N GLY A 17 -7.56 -6.14 0.32
CA GLY A 17 -8.51 -7.15 -0.13
C GLY A 17 -9.59 -7.41 0.91
N VAL A 18 -9.19 -7.61 2.17
CA VAL A 18 -10.13 -7.80 3.28
C VAL A 18 -11.01 -6.57 3.48
N GLY A 19 -10.45 -5.36 3.46
CA GLY A 19 -11.23 -4.12 3.61
C GLY A 19 -12.25 -3.90 2.48
N TYR A 20 -11.88 -4.23 1.24
CA TYR A 20 -12.75 -4.14 0.07
C TYR A 20 -13.91 -5.15 0.15
N PHE A 21 -13.63 -6.40 0.55
CA PHE A 21 -14.67 -7.44 0.63
C PHE A 21 -15.50 -7.40 1.92
N ALA A 22 -14.93 -6.97 3.05
CA ALA A 22 -15.60 -7.02 4.35
C ALA A 22 -16.58 -5.86 4.60
N PHE A 23 -16.40 -4.71 3.95
CA PHE A 23 -17.17 -3.51 4.28
C PHE A 23 -18.24 -3.09 3.23
N GLY A 24 -18.50 -3.91 2.20
CA GLY A 24 -19.54 -3.64 1.19
C GLY A 24 -19.26 -2.41 0.31
N GLN A 25 -20.09 -2.16 -0.72
CA GLN A 25 -19.80 -1.18 -1.78
C GLN A 25 -19.59 0.25 -1.29
N VAL A 26 -20.31 0.72 -0.27
CA VAL A 26 -20.24 2.14 0.14
C VAL A 26 -18.96 2.43 0.95
N ILE A 27 -18.48 1.49 1.76
CA ILE A 27 -17.30 1.67 2.61
C ILE A 27 -16.04 1.09 1.96
N GLY A 28 -16.18 0.05 1.12
CA GLY A 28 -15.10 -0.53 0.34
C GLY A 28 -14.46 0.45 -0.64
N GLU A 29 -15.26 1.33 -1.26
CA GLU A 29 -14.78 2.40 -2.15
C GLU A 29 -13.95 3.47 -1.41
N LEU A 30 -14.32 3.81 -0.16
CA LEU A 30 -13.55 4.76 0.66
C LEU A 30 -12.17 4.19 1.03
N ILE A 31 -12.14 2.91 1.44
CA ILE A 31 -10.91 2.19 1.74
C ILE A 31 -10.03 2.08 0.47
N HIS A 32 -10.65 1.91 -0.70
CA HIS A 32 -9.95 1.86 -1.98
C HIS A 32 -9.17 3.14 -2.27
N ILE A 33 -9.79 4.31 -2.12
CA ILE A 33 -9.14 5.62 -2.37
C ILE A 33 -7.95 5.84 -1.41
N LEU A 34 -8.14 5.55 -0.11
CA LEU A 34 -7.07 5.68 0.89
C LEU A 34 -5.87 4.77 0.55
N LEU A 35 -6.13 3.56 0.07
CA LEU A 35 -5.08 2.61 -0.31
C LEU A 35 -4.39 2.94 -1.62
N VAL A 36 -5.10 3.50 -2.60
CA VAL A 36 -4.47 4.03 -3.83
C VAL A 36 -3.50 5.15 -3.49
N VAL A 37 -3.89 6.08 -2.62
CA VAL A 37 -3.00 7.18 -2.18
C VAL A 37 -1.78 6.62 -1.43
N ALA A 38 -1.97 5.67 -0.52
CA ALA A 38 -0.87 5.02 0.20
C ALA A 38 0.07 4.26 -0.75
N LEU A 39 -0.46 3.59 -1.77
CA LEU A 39 0.32 2.89 -2.80
C LEU A 39 1.13 3.88 -3.64
N ILE A 40 0.54 5.01 -4.05
CA ILE A 40 1.26 6.08 -4.77
C ILE A 40 2.41 6.61 -3.90
N MET A 41 2.18 6.91 -2.62
CA MET A 41 3.25 7.35 -1.71
C MET A 41 4.36 6.30 -1.57
N LEU A 42 4.00 5.01 -1.50
CA LEU A 42 4.95 3.91 -1.42
C LEU A 42 5.82 3.83 -2.69
N VAL A 43 5.20 3.90 -3.87
CA VAL A 43 5.91 3.90 -5.16
C VAL A 43 6.81 5.12 -5.30
N VAL A 44 6.30 6.31 -4.96
CA VAL A 44 7.08 7.55 -4.96
C VAL A 44 8.29 7.42 -4.03
N ARG A 45 8.10 6.90 -2.82
CA ARG A 45 9.18 6.66 -1.87
C ARG A 45 10.18 5.61 -2.36
N LEU A 46 9.72 4.57 -3.05
CA LEU A 46 10.57 3.52 -3.62
C LEU A 46 11.46 4.08 -4.73
N VAL A 47 10.86 4.85 -5.65
CA VAL A 47 11.55 5.49 -6.78
C VAL A 47 12.50 6.58 -6.29
N GLN A 48 12.09 7.40 -5.31
CA GLN A 48 12.94 8.43 -4.71
C GLN A 48 14.02 7.85 -3.78
N GLY A 49 13.84 6.62 -3.29
CA GLY A 49 14.72 5.94 -2.33
C GLY A 49 16.07 5.50 -2.87
N THR A 50 16.39 5.74 -4.14
CA THR A 50 17.69 5.41 -4.75
C THR A 50 18.45 6.68 -5.20
N LYS A 51 18.56 7.68 -4.33
CA LYS A 51 19.72 8.59 -4.35
C LYS A 51 20.66 8.25 -3.21
N ARG A 52 21.37 7.13 -3.35
CA ARG A 52 22.66 6.94 -2.66
C ARG A 52 23.67 7.77 -3.46
N ASN A 53 23.78 9.05 -3.12
CA ASN A 53 24.85 9.89 -3.62
C ASN A 53 26.16 9.30 -3.07
N VAL A 54 26.95 8.73 -3.99
CA VAL A 54 28.34 8.35 -3.80
C VAL A 54 29.23 9.57 -3.67
#